data_AF-X1CT32-F1
#
_entry.id   AF-X1CT32-F1
#
_cell.length_a   1.000
_cell.length_b   1.000
_cell.length_c   1.000
_cell.angle_alpha   90.00
_cell.angle_beta   90.00
_cell.angle_gamma   90.00
#
_symmetry.space_group_name_H-M   'P 1'
#
loop_
_entity.id
_entity.type
_entity.pdbx_description
1 polymer ?
#
loop_
_entity_poly.entity_id
_entity_poly.type
_entity_poly.pdbx_seq_one_letter_code
_entity_poly.pdbx_strand_id
1 'polypeptide(L)'
;TEITLTQPQLLDYLSEIKEKTKNRFENITSDELHQSSVFEWHGSSVLSSLLYNLRHLMLHVGALNLRLHNKGVKLENWVSSKRI
;
A
#
# COMPACT_ATOMS: atom_id res chain seq x y z
N THR A 1 0.72 8.56 24.14
CA THR A 1 0.36 9.84 23.49
C THR A 1 0.00 9.53 22.07
N GLU A 2 -1.19 9.89 21.61
CA GLU A 2 -1.64 9.61 20.24
C GLU A 2 -0.94 10.58 19.29
N ILE A 3 -0.10 10.07 18.38
CA ILE A 3 0.62 10.90 17.41
C ILE A 3 -0.34 11.16 16.25
N THR A 4 -0.77 12.41 16.09
CA THR A 4 -1.54 12.85 14.91
C THR A 4 -0.61 13.61 13.98
N LEU A 5 -0.37 13.07 12.79
CA LEU A 5 0.43 13.73 11.76
C LEU A 5 -0.39 14.84 11.07
N THR A 6 0.25 15.97 10.82
CA THR A 6 -0.28 16.98 9.89
C THR A 6 -0.25 16.46 8.45
N GLN A 7 -1.02 17.10 7.55
CA GLN A 7 -1.02 16.70 6.13
C GLN A 7 0.38 16.73 5.49
N PRO A 8 1.22 17.78 5.67
CA PRO A 8 2.58 17.76 5.12
C PRO A 8 3.43 16.61 5.66
N GLN A 9 3.39 16.37 6.97
CA GLN A 9 4.13 15.26 7.58
C GLN A 9 3.68 13.89 7.05
N LEU A 10 2.38 13.71 6.78
CA LEU A 10 1.87 12.49 6.17
C LEU A 10 2.38 12.32 4.73
N LEU A 11 2.45 13.40 3.95
CA LEU A 11 2.97 13.36 2.58
C LEU A 11 4.48 13.07 2.55
N ASP A 12 5.25 13.66 3.46
CA ASP A 12 6.68 13.38 3.62
C ASP A 12 6.91 11.91 4.00
N TYR A 13 6.12 11.41 4.96
CA TYR A 13 6.15 10.00 5.35
C TYR A 13 5.83 9.07 4.17
N LEU A 14 4.81 9.39 3.36
CA LEU A 14 4.49 8.61 2.16
C LEU A 14 5.64 8.59 1.15
N SER A 15 6.35 9.71 0.99
CA SER A 15 7.55 9.79 0.14
C SER A 15 8.65 8.84 0.62
N GLU A 16 8.95 8.83 1.92
CA GLU A 16 9.92 7.89 2.49
C GLU A 16 9.52 6.43 2.33
N ILE A 17 8.23 6.12 2.57
CA ILE A 17 7.73 4.75 2.45
C ILE A 17 7.80 4.27 1.00
N LYS A 18 7.57 5.16 0.03
CA LYS A 18 7.73 4.84 -1.39
C LYS A 18 9.16 4.40 -1.70
N GLU A 19 10.18 5.14 -1.24
CA GLU A 19 11.58 4.77 -1.45
C GLU A 19 11.97 3.48 -0.73
N LYS A 20 11.54 3.31 0.53
CA LYS A 20 11.75 2.04 1.29
C LYS A 20 11.13 0.85 0.58
N THR A 21 9.91 1.02 0.05
CA THR A 21 9.17 -0.02 -0.67
C THR A 21 9.85 -0.36 -1.99
N LYS A 22 10.27 0.64 -2.76
CA LYS A 22 11.03 0.45 -4.00
C LYS A 22 12.31 -0.35 -3.75
N ASN A 23 13.13 0.09 -2.78
CA ASN A 23 14.35 -0.61 -2.41
C ASN A 23 14.06 -2.04 -1.96
N ARG A 24 12.98 -2.29 -1.22
CA ARG A 24 12.59 -3.65 -0.84
C ARG A 24 12.27 -4.53 -2.05
N PHE A 25 11.50 -4.03 -3.02
CA PHE A 25 11.14 -4.82 -4.21
C PHE A 25 12.30 -5.01 -5.19
N GLU A 26 13.25 -4.07 -5.27
CA GLU A 26 14.44 -4.22 -6.12
C GLU A 26 15.43 -5.27 -5.57
N ASN A 27 15.41 -5.52 -4.25
CA ASN A 27 16.35 -6.41 -3.59
C ASN A 27 15.74 -7.72 -3.07
N ILE A 28 14.41 -7.90 -3.18
CA ILE A 28 13.76 -9.13 -2.73
C ILE A 28 14.15 -10.30 -3.63
N THR A 29 14.55 -11.42 -3.03
CA THR A 29 14.95 -12.62 -3.77
C THR A 29 13.78 -13.60 -3.88
N SER A 30 13.88 -14.53 -4.85
CA SER A 30 12.91 -15.62 -4.98
C SER A 30 12.83 -16.46 -3.70
N ASP A 31 13.96 -16.75 -3.07
CA ASP A 31 14.00 -17.55 -1.84
C ASP A 31 13.26 -16.86 -0.69
N GLU A 32 13.44 -15.54 -0.55
CA GLU A 32 12.70 -14.74 0.45
C GLU A 32 11.18 -14.80 0.23
N LEU A 33 10.71 -14.79 -1.02
CA LEU A 33 9.27 -14.84 -1.32
C LEU A 33 8.61 -16.14 -0.83
N HIS A 34 9.36 -17.23 -0.76
CA HIS A 34 8.88 -18.55 -0.32
C HIS A 34 9.04 -18.78 1.19
N GLN A 35 9.73 -17.90 1.90
CA GLN A 35 9.84 -17.99 3.36
C GLN A 35 8.47 -17.82 4.02
N SER A 36 8.29 -18.48 5.16
CA SER A 36 7.06 -18.40 5.94
C SER A 36 6.76 -16.97 6.37
N SER A 37 5.48 -16.60 6.31
CA SER A 37 5.06 -15.34 6.92
C SER A 37 5.16 -15.42 8.44
N VAL A 38 5.54 -14.31 9.08
CA VAL A 38 5.47 -14.16 10.54
C VAL A 38 4.05 -13.88 11.03
N PHE A 39 3.10 -13.63 10.12
CA PHE A 39 1.72 -13.32 10.42
C PHE A 39 0.79 -14.39 9.83
N GLU A 40 0.15 -15.16 10.70
CA GLU A 40 -0.67 -16.31 10.30
C GLU A 40 -1.86 -15.96 9.40
N TRP A 41 -2.43 -14.75 9.54
CA TRP A 41 -3.60 -14.31 8.77
C TRP A 41 -3.26 -13.80 7.35
N HIS A 42 -1.98 -13.66 7.01
CA HIS A 42 -1.52 -13.21 5.69
C HIS A 42 -1.27 -14.36 4.70
N GLY A 43 -1.49 -15.61 5.11
CA GLY A 43 -1.16 -16.81 4.36
C GLY A 43 0.21 -17.38 4.73
N SER A 44 0.65 -18.40 4.00
CA SER A 44 1.81 -19.21 4.40
C SER A 44 3.17 -18.63 4.04
N SER A 45 3.25 -17.52 3.29
CA SER A 45 4.52 -17.01 2.77
C SER A 45 4.64 -15.48 2.77
N VAL A 46 5.87 -14.98 2.63
CA VAL A 46 6.15 -13.57 2.39
C VAL A 46 5.41 -13.08 1.14
N LEU A 47 5.39 -13.85 0.06
CA LEU A 47 4.62 -13.52 -1.14
C LEU A 47 3.12 -13.33 -0.82
N SER A 48 2.53 -14.25 -0.07
CA SER A 48 1.13 -14.15 0.35
C SER A 48 0.87 -12.86 1.13
N SER A 49 1.82 -12.48 1.99
CA SER A 49 1.77 -11.24 2.77
C SER A 49 1.86 -9.99 1.91
N LEU A 50 2.69 -9.99 0.87
CA LEU A 50 2.78 -8.89 -0.09
C LEU A 50 1.49 -8.74 -0.89
N LEU A 51 0.90 -9.85 -1.35
CA LEU A 51 -0.39 -9.84 -2.06
C LEU A 51 -1.53 -9.36 -1.17
N TYR A 52 -1.55 -9.79 0.09
CA TYR A 52 -2.50 -9.30 1.09
C TYR A 52 -2.36 -7.78 1.26
N ASN A 53 -1.14 -7.28 1.46
CA ASN A 53 -0.88 -5.85 1.63
C ASN A 53 -1.31 -5.04 0.41
N LEU A 54 -1.07 -5.55 -0.80
CA LEU A 54 -1.52 -4.91 -2.03
C LEU A 54 -3.06 -4.79 -2.07
N ARG A 55 -3.77 -5.89 -1.77
CA ARG A 55 -5.23 -5.89 -1.74
C ARG A 55 -5.79 -4.96 -0.65
N HIS A 56 -5.16 -4.97 0.52
CA HIS A 56 -5.54 -4.12 1.64
C HIS A 56 -5.32 -2.63 1.31
N LEU A 57 -4.21 -2.27 0.66
CA LEU A 57 -3.95 -0.91 0.20
C LEU A 57 -5.00 -0.45 -0.81
N MET A 58 -5.35 -1.29 -1.80
CA MET A 58 -6.37 -0.97 -2.79
C MET A 58 -7.74 -0.65 -2.15
N LEU A 59 -8.12 -1.39 -1.10
CA LEU A 59 -9.35 -1.13 -0.35
C LEU A 59 -9.34 0.27 0.29
N HIS A 60 -8.27 0.61 0.99
CA HIS A 60 -8.17 1.90 1.69
C HIS A 60 -8.03 3.08 0.74
N VAL A 61 -7.31 2.92 -0.37
CA VAL A 61 -7.22 3.95 -1.42
C VAL A 61 -8.59 4.19 -2.05
N GLY A 62 -9.37 3.12 -2.31
CA GLY A 62 -10.75 3.26 -2.77
C GLY A 62 -11.64 4.02 -1.78
N ALA A 63 -11.55 3.68 -0.50
CA ALA A 63 -12.29 4.38 0.55
C ALA A 63 -11.88 5.85 0.70
N LEU A 64 -10.58 6.16 0.62
CA LEU A 64 -10.07 7.53 0.65
C LEU A 64 -10.59 8.34 -0.53
N ASN A 65 -10.54 7.76 -1.73
CA ASN A 65 -11.05 8.39 -2.94
C ASN A 65 -12.54 8.72 -2.82
N LEU A 66 -13.37 7.78 -2.35
CA LEU A 66 -14.79 8.06 -2.11
C LEU A 66 -15.00 9.25 -1.13
N ARG A 67 -14.22 9.31 -0.05
CA ARG A 67 -14.29 10.41 0.93
C ARG A 67 -13.90 11.76 0.32
N LEU A 68 -12.82 11.79 -0.47
CA LEU A 68 -12.35 12.99 -1.16
C LEU A 68 -13.35 13.46 -2.22
N HIS A 69 -13.93 12.53 -2.99
CA HIS A 69 -14.99 12.82 -3.95
C HIS A 69 -16.20 13.48 -3.29
N ASN A 70 -16.67 12.93 -2.17
CA ASN A 70 -17.79 13.49 -1.41
C ASN A 70 -17.50 14.88 -0.83
N LYS A 71 -16.23 15.30 -0.78
CA LYS A 71 -15.78 16.64 -0.39
C LYS A 71 -15.55 17.57 -1.58
N GLY A 72 -15.90 17.16 -2.80
CA GLY A 72 -15.74 17.95 -4.02
C GLY A 72 -14.32 17.97 -4.57
N VAL A 73 -13.41 17.12 -4.07
CA VAL A 73 -12.05 17.02 -4.60
C VAL A 73 -12.08 16.25 -5.92
N LYS A 74 -11.54 16.86 -6.97
CA LYS A 74 -11.34 16.18 -8.26
C LYS A 74 -10.29 15.10 -8.09
N LEU A 75 -10.65 13.86 -8.40
CA LEU A 75 -9.76 12.71 -8.29
C LEU A 75 -9.05 12.42 -9.61
N GLU A 76 -7.86 11.84 -9.50
CA GLU A 76 -7.18 11.24 -10.65
C GLU A 76 -7.68 9.80 -10.89
N ASN A 77 -7.67 9.39 -12.16
CA ASN A 77 -7.96 8.00 -12.53
C ASN A 77 -6.77 7.12 -12.16
N TRP A 78 -6.82 6.54 -10.96
CA TRP A 78 -5.78 5.68 -10.40
C TRP A 78 -5.95 4.19 -10.76
N VAL A 79 -7.13 3.79 -11.23
CA VAL A 79 -7.38 2.44 -11.75
C VAL A 79 -7.38 2.51 -13.27
N SER A 80 -6.55 1.68 -13.92
CA SER A 80 -6.58 1.54 -15.37
C SER A 80 -7.96 1.08 -15.82
N SER A 81 -8.61 1.87 -16.67
CA SER A 81 -9.85 1.47 -17.36
C SER A 81 -9.58 0.66 -18.63
N LYS A 82 -8.30 0.43 -18.98
CA LYS A 82 -7.94 -0.45 -20.09
C LYS A 82 -8.22 -1.90 -19.69
N ARG A 83 -9.17 -2.53 -20.40
CA ARG A 83 -9.29 -4.00 -20.40
C ARG A 83 -8.03 -4.59 -21.02
N ILE A 84 -7.46 -5.57 -20.34
CA ILE A 84 -6.47 -6.50 -20.89
C ILE A 84 -7.23 -7.56 -21.67
#